data_AF-A0A420YP30-F1
#
_entry.id   AF-A0A420YP30-F1
#
_cell.length_a   1.000
_cell.length_b   1.000
_cell.length_c   1.000
_cell.angle_alpha   90.00
_cell.angle_beta   90.00
_cell.angle_gamma   90.00
#
_symmetry.space_group_name_H-M   'P 1'
#
loop_
_entity.id
_entity.type
_entity.pdbx_description
1 polymer ?
#
loop_
_entity_poly.entity_id
_entity_poly.type
_entity_poly.pdbx_seq_one_letter_code
_entity_poly.pdbx_strand_id
1 'polypeptide(L)'
;MNATEPPMCGFDGNPDLYGLGVRTGIYIQAVSFFLAAFHLKKESAYLQSSAFVFLLAIFIALIRETANRTLRAPEAALISWMIGYQMMGVVAISPAALSAGALLRMAFVLFIFMGYIGYNGWFWWTGLKVLPQPAPGCVEYGYMFAKVNIRGWFQTVSKVMWTMAVAIFCFPALIFGVILLVGGIMGRKVIWAWWKKKKHATEEEGLDTTRPVPIADGTVEAVDSETPHSLNNRESAEASNRWILTFFTLLSVIPGAGILLAVTVPPFELTIRWNEIRGVNSLNSVGQLVPFMLSVGQLVHILYSMARGKDSPLRTNTIVEEGPCPKKQQNEQGHEMLPTSVTRIEDNTSPTKGTVSRSVLHEYEPAPVF
;
A
#
# COMPACT_ATOMS: atom_id res chain seq x y z
N MET A 1 -59.94 -14.86 11.94
CA MET A 1 -58.75 -14.05 12.24
C MET A 1 -57.60 -15.02 12.44
N ASN A 2 -56.94 -15.40 11.35
CA ASN A 2 -55.87 -16.41 11.41
C ASN A 2 -54.64 -15.80 12.06
N ALA A 3 -54.09 -16.53 13.04
CA ALA A 3 -52.80 -16.25 13.65
C ALA A 3 -51.74 -16.17 12.55
N THR A 4 -51.33 -14.94 12.23
CA THR A 4 -50.21 -14.68 11.33
C THR A 4 -48.94 -15.18 12.01
N GLU A 5 -48.33 -16.22 11.44
CA GLU A 5 -46.93 -16.54 11.70
C GLU A 5 -46.10 -15.24 11.62
N PRO A 6 -45.14 -15.03 12.54
CA PRO A 6 -44.29 -13.86 12.47
C PRO A 6 -43.64 -13.80 11.07
N PRO A 7 -43.60 -12.63 10.41
CA PRO A 7 -43.00 -12.53 9.09
C PRO A 7 -41.55 -13.02 9.19
N MET A 8 -41.18 -14.01 8.36
CA MET A 8 -39.79 -14.45 8.24
C MET A 8 -38.96 -13.30 7.67
N CYS A 9 -38.35 -12.52 8.55
CA CYS A 9 -37.41 -11.49 8.18
C CYS A 9 -36.04 -12.11 7.87
N GLY A 10 -35.21 -11.38 7.13
CA GLY A 10 -33.92 -11.86 6.65
C GLY A 10 -33.86 -12.07 5.15
N PHE A 11 -32.65 -12.28 4.65
CA PHE A 11 -32.37 -12.46 3.23
C PHE A 11 -31.00 -13.10 3.01
N ASP A 12 -30.81 -13.65 1.81
CA ASP A 12 -29.52 -14.19 1.41
C ASP A 12 -28.60 -13.05 0.96
N GLY A 13 -27.45 -12.95 1.61
CA GLY A 13 -26.43 -11.97 1.32
C GLY A 13 -25.42 -12.48 0.30
N ASN A 14 -24.71 -11.56 -0.36
CA ASN A 14 -23.65 -11.93 -1.29
C ASN A 14 -22.33 -12.24 -0.53
N PRO A 15 -21.87 -13.51 -0.48
CA PRO A 15 -20.65 -13.87 0.23
C PRO A 15 -19.37 -13.28 -0.40
N ASP A 16 -19.39 -12.88 -1.67
CA ASP A 16 -18.20 -12.33 -2.33
C ASP A 16 -17.88 -10.90 -1.90
N LEU A 17 -18.89 -10.16 -1.43
CA LEU A 17 -18.74 -8.75 -1.04
C LEU A 17 -18.36 -8.58 0.42
N TYR A 18 -18.97 -9.39 1.30
CA TYR A 18 -18.79 -9.27 2.75
C TYR A 18 -18.94 -10.61 3.48
N GLY A 19 -18.68 -11.72 2.77
CA GLY A 19 -18.63 -13.05 3.37
C GLY A 19 -17.56 -13.20 4.44
N LEU A 20 -17.50 -14.39 5.03
CA LEU A 20 -16.62 -14.66 6.17
C LEU A 20 -15.14 -14.38 5.83
N GLY A 21 -14.70 -14.74 4.62
CA GLY A 21 -13.30 -14.54 4.19
C GLY A 21 -12.95 -13.06 4.01
N VAL A 22 -13.86 -12.26 3.46
CA VAL A 22 -13.67 -10.81 3.29
C VAL A 22 -13.58 -10.12 4.65
N ARG A 23 -14.51 -10.44 5.57
CA ARG A 23 -14.55 -9.85 6.91
C ARG A 23 -13.32 -10.21 7.74
N THR A 24 -13.01 -11.50 7.84
CA THR A 24 -11.82 -11.97 8.58
C THR A 24 -10.52 -11.48 7.96
N GLY A 25 -10.45 -11.37 6.64
CA GLY A 25 -9.34 -10.72 5.94
C GLY A 25 -9.14 -9.29 6.42
N ILE A 26 -10.18 -8.46 6.42
CA ILE A 26 -10.09 -7.08 6.91
C ILE A 26 -9.66 -7.01 8.38
N TYR A 27 -10.13 -7.92 9.24
CA TYR A 27 -9.69 -7.96 10.66
C TYR A 27 -8.20 -8.25 10.78
N ILE A 28 -7.71 -9.28 10.07
CA ILE A 28 -6.30 -9.67 10.05
C ILE A 28 -5.45 -8.53 9.45
N GLN A 29 -5.93 -7.90 8.39
CA GLN A 29 -5.28 -6.79 7.72
C GLN A 29 -5.22 -5.54 8.62
N ALA A 30 -6.26 -5.27 9.40
CA ALA A 30 -6.26 -4.17 10.37
C ALA A 30 -5.18 -4.37 11.44
N VAL A 31 -5.06 -5.59 11.99
CA VAL A 31 -3.99 -5.94 12.94
C VAL A 31 -2.61 -5.84 12.29
N SER A 32 -2.48 -6.28 11.03
CA SER A 32 -1.25 -6.17 10.24
C SER A 32 -0.81 -4.71 10.09
N PHE A 33 -1.73 -3.81 9.69
CA PHE A 33 -1.42 -2.39 9.59
C PHE A 33 -1.05 -1.76 10.91
N PHE A 34 -1.74 -2.14 11.98
CA PHE A 34 -1.42 -1.66 13.32
C PHE A 34 0.00 -2.07 13.70
N LEU A 35 0.37 -3.34 13.56
CA LEU A 35 1.73 -3.83 13.84
C LEU A 35 2.79 -3.11 13.00
N ALA A 36 2.55 -2.97 11.69
CA ALA A 36 3.47 -2.30 10.78
C ALA A 36 3.64 -0.80 11.10
N ALA A 37 2.60 -0.12 11.56
CA ALA A 37 2.67 1.31 11.89
C ALA A 37 3.60 1.58 13.08
N PHE A 38 3.64 0.69 14.08
CA PHE A 38 4.51 0.83 15.24
C PHE A 38 5.93 0.32 15.00
N HIS A 39 6.09 -0.78 14.24
CA HIS A 39 7.36 -1.50 14.19
C HIS A 39 8.09 -1.42 12.84
N LEU A 40 7.38 -1.33 11.71
CA LEU A 40 8.01 -1.41 10.38
C LEU A 40 7.54 -0.29 9.46
N LYS A 41 7.92 0.95 9.81
CA LYS A 41 7.63 2.14 8.99
C LYS A 41 8.10 1.99 7.54
N LYS A 42 9.21 1.26 7.30
CA LYS A 42 9.78 1.03 5.96
C LYS A 42 8.98 0.02 5.12
N GLU A 43 8.41 -1.02 5.73
CA GLU A 43 7.60 -2.04 5.02
C GLU A 43 6.12 -1.65 4.87
N SER A 44 5.67 -0.65 5.63
CA SER A 44 4.30 -0.13 5.59
C SER A 44 3.82 0.26 4.19
N ALA A 45 4.70 0.81 3.34
CA ALA A 45 4.34 1.26 1.99
C ALA A 45 3.92 0.09 1.06
N TYR A 46 4.56 -1.07 1.19
CA TYR A 46 4.22 -2.26 0.40
C TYR A 46 2.87 -2.84 0.82
N LEU A 47 2.64 -2.94 2.13
CA LEU A 47 1.37 -3.41 2.71
C LEU A 47 0.21 -2.51 2.29
N GLN A 48 0.41 -1.19 2.32
CA GLN A 48 -0.62 -0.23 1.90
C GLN A 48 -0.96 -0.34 0.41
N SER A 49 0.01 -0.69 -0.44
CA SER A 49 -0.21 -0.80 -1.88
C SER A 49 -1.14 -1.96 -2.24
N SER A 50 -0.98 -3.11 -1.58
CA SER A 50 -1.88 -4.26 -1.78
C SER A 50 -3.28 -4.01 -1.22
N ALA A 51 -3.40 -3.38 -0.04
CA ALA A 51 -4.69 -2.97 0.50
C ALA A 51 -5.41 -1.94 -0.36
N PHE A 52 -4.68 -1.02 -0.99
CA PHE A 52 -5.26 -0.05 -1.92
C PHE A 52 -5.95 -0.72 -3.12
N VAL A 53 -5.34 -1.75 -3.71
CA VAL A 53 -5.94 -2.50 -4.82
C VAL A 53 -7.24 -3.16 -4.36
N PHE A 54 -7.24 -3.75 -3.17
CA PHE A 54 -8.43 -4.39 -2.61
C PHE A 54 -9.54 -3.38 -2.28
N LEU A 55 -9.18 -2.23 -1.72
CA LEU A 55 -10.08 -1.10 -1.49
C LEU A 55 -10.74 -0.62 -2.78
N LEU A 56 -9.95 -0.44 -3.85
CA LEU A 56 -10.45 -0.05 -5.17
C LEU A 56 -11.43 -1.10 -5.71
N ALA A 57 -11.09 -2.39 -5.60
CA ALA A 57 -11.94 -3.48 -6.06
C ALA A 57 -13.29 -3.51 -5.33
N ILE A 58 -13.30 -3.41 -3.99
CA ILE A 58 -14.54 -3.36 -3.20
C ILE A 58 -15.36 -2.11 -3.55
N PHE A 59 -14.72 -0.95 -3.74
CA PHE A 59 -15.44 0.27 -4.08
C PHE A 59 -16.11 0.19 -5.47
N ILE A 60 -15.42 -0.38 -6.47
CA ILE A 60 -16.00 -0.64 -7.79
C ILE A 60 -17.16 -1.64 -7.68
N ALA A 61 -16.98 -2.73 -6.92
CA ALA A 61 -18.03 -3.72 -6.70
C ALA A 61 -19.26 -3.10 -6.02
N LEU A 62 -19.06 -2.24 -5.01
CA LEU A 62 -20.14 -1.51 -4.34
C LEU A 62 -20.94 -0.69 -5.35
N ILE A 63 -20.28 0.10 -6.21
CA ILE A 63 -20.97 0.91 -7.23
C ILE A 63 -21.74 0.03 -8.20
N ARG A 64 -21.09 -1.02 -8.74
CA ARG A 64 -21.69 -1.95 -9.71
C ARG A 64 -22.93 -2.63 -9.15
N GLU A 65 -22.83 -3.22 -7.96
CA GLU A 65 -23.93 -3.99 -7.36
C GLU A 65 -25.06 -3.07 -6.87
N THR A 66 -24.72 -1.84 -6.44
CA THR A 66 -25.71 -0.80 -6.17
C THR A 66 -26.46 -0.38 -7.44
N ALA A 67 -25.75 -0.23 -8.56
CA ALA A 67 -26.36 0.10 -9.85
C ALA A 67 -27.25 -1.03 -10.37
N ASN A 68 -26.85 -2.29 -10.17
CA ASN A 68 -27.64 -3.47 -10.50
C ASN A 68 -28.83 -3.70 -9.55
N ARG A 69 -28.93 -2.91 -8.45
CA ARG A 69 -29.97 -3.03 -7.41
C ARG A 69 -30.05 -4.43 -6.78
N THR A 70 -28.92 -5.13 -6.72
CA THR A 70 -28.80 -6.44 -6.08
C THR A 70 -28.60 -6.31 -4.57
N LEU A 71 -28.02 -5.18 -4.13
CA LEU A 71 -27.77 -4.89 -2.73
C LEU A 71 -28.97 -4.32 -2.00
N ARG A 72 -29.17 -4.73 -0.75
CA ARG A 72 -30.05 -4.07 0.22
C ARG A 72 -29.33 -2.98 1.00
N ALA A 73 -30.11 -2.14 1.68
CA ALA A 73 -29.58 -1.01 2.44
C ALA A 73 -28.56 -1.42 3.53
N PRO A 74 -28.78 -2.48 4.35
CA PRO A 74 -27.80 -2.94 5.33
C PRO A 74 -26.49 -3.39 4.70
N GLU A 75 -26.55 -4.06 3.53
CA GLU A 75 -25.37 -4.57 2.84
C GLU A 75 -24.51 -3.41 2.31
N ALA A 76 -25.12 -2.43 1.64
CA ALA A 76 -24.42 -1.26 1.13
C ALA A 76 -23.80 -0.42 2.27
N ALA A 77 -24.50 -0.29 3.40
CA ALA A 77 -23.95 0.37 4.58
C ALA A 77 -22.78 -0.41 5.19
N LEU A 78 -22.90 -1.73 5.30
CA LEU A 78 -21.84 -2.62 5.79
C LEU A 78 -20.58 -2.52 4.92
N ILE A 79 -20.73 -2.62 3.59
CA ILE A 79 -19.61 -2.49 2.65
C ILE A 79 -19.01 -1.08 2.72
N SER A 80 -19.83 -0.03 2.88
CA SER A 80 -19.34 1.33 3.08
C SER A 80 -18.44 1.43 4.32
N TRP A 81 -18.83 0.83 5.45
CA TRP A 81 -17.98 0.72 6.63
C TRP A 81 -16.66 -0.02 6.35
N MET A 82 -16.67 -1.12 5.60
CA MET A 82 -15.46 -1.87 5.22
C MET A 82 -14.46 -0.97 4.47
N ILE A 83 -14.96 -0.19 3.52
CA ILE A 83 -14.17 0.78 2.74
C ILE A 83 -13.62 1.86 3.67
N GLY A 84 -14.45 2.40 4.58
CA GLY A 84 -14.05 3.40 5.57
C GLY A 84 -12.87 2.96 6.44
N TYR A 85 -12.89 1.72 6.94
CA TYR A 85 -11.76 1.18 7.73
C TYR A 85 -10.49 1.01 6.91
N GLN A 86 -10.60 0.50 5.69
CA GLN A 86 -9.43 0.34 4.82
C GLN A 86 -8.79 1.68 4.42
N MET A 87 -9.61 2.73 4.23
CA MET A 87 -9.12 4.08 4.00
C MET A 87 -8.23 4.60 5.14
N MET A 88 -8.61 4.36 6.40
CA MET A 88 -7.81 4.78 7.55
C MET A 88 -6.43 4.11 7.57
N GLY A 89 -6.34 2.83 7.18
CA GLY A 89 -5.07 2.10 7.09
C GLY A 89 -4.15 2.57 5.96
N VAL A 90 -4.72 2.96 4.82
CA VAL A 90 -3.95 3.39 3.63
C VAL A 90 -3.43 4.84 3.77
N VAL A 91 -4.16 5.72 4.46
CA VAL A 91 -3.80 7.16 4.62
C VAL A 91 -2.69 7.38 5.67
N ALA A 92 -2.40 6.40 6.53
CA ALA A 92 -1.34 6.48 7.53
C ALA A 92 0.07 6.41 6.89
N ILE A 93 0.51 7.47 6.21
CA ILE A 93 1.80 7.51 5.51
C ILE A 93 2.79 8.45 6.22
N SER A 94 4.00 7.92 6.45
CA SER A 94 5.16 8.68 6.91
C SER A 94 5.63 9.65 5.81
N PRO A 95 5.77 10.96 6.09
CA PRO A 95 6.11 12.00 5.11
C PRO A 95 7.56 11.94 4.59
N ALA A 96 8.33 10.89 4.89
CA ALA A 96 9.78 10.89 4.74
C ALA A 96 10.32 10.67 3.31
N ALA A 97 9.48 10.36 2.31
CA ALA A 97 9.94 10.21 0.92
C ALA A 97 8.85 10.57 -0.10
N LEU A 98 8.85 11.82 -0.56
CA LEU A 98 8.10 12.24 -1.76
C LEU A 98 8.73 11.60 -3.01
N SER A 99 8.48 10.32 -3.25
CA SER A 99 8.78 9.68 -4.53
C SER A 99 7.62 9.93 -5.52
N ALA A 100 7.91 9.92 -6.83
CA ALA A 100 6.88 10.06 -7.86
C ALA A 100 5.77 8.99 -7.73
N GLY A 101 6.14 7.76 -7.36
CA GLY A 101 5.19 6.68 -7.08
C GLY A 101 4.32 6.94 -5.84
N ALA A 102 4.88 7.55 -4.78
CA ALA A 102 4.12 7.95 -3.60
C ALA A 102 3.09 9.04 -3.92
N LEU A 103 3.46 10.02 -4.75
CA LEU A 103 2.55 11.07 -5.23
C LEU A 103 1.40 10.50 -6.06
N LEU A 104 1.70 9.58 -6.98
CA LEU A 104 0.68 8.90 -7.78
C LEU A 104 -0.31 8.13 -6.90
N ARG A 105 0.20 7.36 -5.93
CA ARG A 105 -0.63 6.63 -4.96
C ARG A 105 -1.50 7.58 -4.13
N MET A 106 -0.93 8.68 -3.64
CA MET A 106 -1.69 9.69 -2.89
C MET A 106 -2.80 10.30 -3.74
N ALA A 107 -2.54 10.62 -5.01
CA ALA A 107 -3.56 11.13 -5.92
C ALA A 107 -4.71 10.12 -6.12
N PHE A 108 -4.39 8.84 -6.29
CA PHE A 108 -5.41 7.80 -6.42
C PHE A 108 -6.21 7.59 -5.13
N VAL A 109 -5.56 7.58 -3.96
CA VAL A 109 -6.24 7.47 -2.65
C VAL A 109 -7.20 8.65 -2.45
N LEU A 110 -6.76 9.87 -2.77
CA LEU A 110 -7.61 11.06 -2.71
C LEU A 110 -8.80 10.96 -3.68
N PHE A 111 -8.58 10.45 -4.90
CA PHE A 111 -9.66 10.24 -5.87
C PHE A 111 -10.72 9.26 -5.34
N ILE A 112 -10.30 8.10 -4.82
CA ILE A 112 -11.23 7.12 -4.24
C ILE A 112 -11.91 7.72 -3.00
N PHE A 113 -11.19 8.47 -2.17
CA PHE A 113 -11.76 9.11 -0.97
C PHE A 113 -12.87 10.11 -1.33
N MET A 114 -12.67 10.93 -2.36
CA MET A 114 -13.72 11.83 -2.87
C MET A 114 -14.91 11.05 -3.44
N GLY A 115 -14.63 9.99 -4.21
CA GLY A 115 -15.67 9.09 -4.71
C GLY A 115 -16.48 8.44 -3.58
N TYR A 116 -15.82 8.01 -2.51
CA TYR A 116 -16.43 7.39 -1.33
C TYR A 116 -17.31 8.37 -0.55
N ILE A 117 -16.86 9.61 -0.36
CA ILE A 117 -17.69 10.66 0.25
C ILE A 117 -18.92 10.95 -0.62
N GLY A 118 -18.73 11.09 -1.94
CA GLY A 118 -19.82 11.32 -2.88
C GLY A 118 -20.85 10.19 -2.88
N TYR A 119 -20.38 8.93 -2.91
CA TYR A 119 -21.22 7.75 -2.83
C TYR A 119 -22.04 7.73 -1.54
N ASN A 120 -21.42 7.97 -0.39
CA ASN A 120 -22.16 8.01 0.88
C ASN A 120 -23.18 9.16 0.93
N GLY A 121 -22.80 10.35 0.44
CA GLY A 121 -23.74 11.46 0.28
C GLY A 121 -24.97 11.05 -0.53
N TRP A 122 -24.77 10.41 -1.69
CA TRP A 122 -25.87 9.88 -2.50
C TRP A 122 -26.66 8.78 -1.78
N PHE A 123 -25.99 7.83 -1.14
CA PHE A 123 -26.59 6.66 -0.48
C PHE A 123 -27.60 7.07 0.58
N TRP A 124 -27.21 8.01 1.47
CA TRP A 124 -28.06 8.45 2.57
C TRP A 124 -29.21 9.37 2.12
N TRP A 125 -29.01 10.16 1.07
CA TRP A 125 -30.05 11.06 0.54
C TRP A 125 -31.07 10.35 -0.35
N THR A 126 -30.58 9.55 -1.29
CA THR A 126 -31.39 9.00 -2.39
C THR A 126 -31.25 7.48 -2.48
N GLY A 127 -30.07 6.92 -2.22
CA GLY A 127 -29.81 5.48 -2.38
C GLY A 127 -30.78 4.60 -1.60
N LEU A 128 -31.06 4.93 -0.33
CA LEU A 128 -32.03 4.19 0.49
C LEU A 128 -33.44 4.11 -0.10
N LYS A 129 -33.82 5.07 -0.97
CA LYS A 129 -35.13 5.07 -1.66
C LYS A 129 -35.12 4.23 -2.93
N VAL A 130 -33.96 4.09 -3.57
CA VAL A 130 -33.78 3.40 -4.86
C VAL A 130 -33.52 1.90 -4.65
N LEU A 131 -32.87 1.54 -3.55
CA LEU A 131 -32.56 0.15 -3.22
C LEU A 131 -33.83 -0.65 -2.85
N PRO A 132 -33.82 -1.99 -3.06
CA PRO A 132 -34.93 -2.87 -2.67
C PRO A 132 -35.36 -2.63 -1.22
N GLN A 133 -36.68 -2.54 -1.03
CA GLN A 133 -37.27 -2.36 0.29
C GLN A 133 -37.45 -3.70 1.01
N PRO A 134 -37.43 -3.72 2.35
CA PRO A 134 -37.72 -4.94 3.10
C PRO A 134 -39.15 -5.41 2.88
N ALA A 135 -39.40 -6.70 3.17
CA ALA A 135 -40.75 -7.27 3.15
C ALA A 135 -41.68 -6.51 4.14
N PRO A 136 -42.99 -6.46 3.88
CA PRO A 136 -43.95 -5.79 4.76
C PRO A 136 -43.84 -6.31 6.20
N GLY A 137 -43.63 -5.40 7.16
CA GLY A 137 -43.45 -5.73 8.58
C GLY A 137 -42.00 -5.99 9.02
N CYS A 138 -41.04 -6.06 8.09
CA CYS A 138 -39.63 -6.20 8.43
C CYS A 138 -38.91 -4.86 8.46
N VAL A 139 -38.00 -4.71 9.42
CA VAL A 139 -37.19 -3.50 9.61
C VAL A 139 -35.73 -3.84 9.36
N GLU A 140 -35.05 -2.94 8.65
CA GLU A 140 -33.62 -3.03 8.38
C GLU A 140 -32.83 -2.25 9.44
N TYR A 141 -31.77 -2.87 9.96
CA TYR A 141 -30.95 -2.31 11.03
C TYR A 141 -29.53 -1.98 10.56
N GLY A 142 -28.95 -0.92 11.13
CA GLY A 142 -27.53 -0.60 11.02
C GLY A 142 -26.87 -0.59 12.39
N TYR A 143 -25.54 -0.52 12.40
CA TYR A 143 -24.75 -0.36 13.62
C TYR A 143 -24.37 1.09 13.87
N MET A 144 -24.66 1.55 15.10
CA MET A 144 -24.20 2.82 15.64
C MET A 144 -23.97 2.66 17.16
N PHE A 145 -23.04 1.79 17.54
CA PHE A 145 -22.83 1.34 18.93
C PHE A 145 -24.06 0.73 19.63
N ALA A 146 -25.17 0.60 18.90
CA ALA A 146 -26.45 0.04 19.30
C ALA A 146 -27.21 -0.39 18.03
N LYS A 147 -28.26 -1.20 18.23
CA LYS A 147 -29.18 -1.62 17.15
C LYS A 147 -30.06 -0.44 16.75
N VAL A 148 -29.82 0.12 15.56
CA VAL A 148 -30.56 1.30 15.08
C VAL A 148 -31.28 1.02 13.76
N ASN A 149 -32.46 1.58 13.56
CA ASN A 149 -33.19 1.48 12.30
C ASN A 149 -32.49 2.34 11.23
N ILE A 150 -32.08 1.71 10.13
CA ILE A 150 -31.29 2.38 9.08
C ILE A 150 -32.08 3.46 8.33
N ARG A 151 -33.41 3.30 8.25
CA ARG A 151 -34.35 4.24 7.62
C ARG A 151 -35.00 5.20 8.63
N GLY A 152 -34.61 5.13 9.91
CA GLY A 152 -35.12 5.98 10.98
C GLY A 152 -34.29 7.26 11.18
N TRP A 153 -34.15 7.68 12.45
CA TRP A 153 -33.35 8.85 12.84
C TRP A 153 -31.89 8.77 12.37
N PHE A 154 -31.34 7.56 12.29
CA PHE A 154 -29.96 7.32 11.86
C PHE A 154 -29.71 7.85 10.45
N GLN A 155 -30.65 7.67 9.54
CA GLN A 155 -30.57 8.24 8.19
C GLN A 155 -30.38 9.76 8.22
N THR A 156 -31.13 10.47 9.07
CA THR A 156 -31.05 11.93 9.17
C THR A 156 -29.68 12.37 9.68
N VAL A 157 -29.16 11.70 10.70
CA VAL A 157 -27.80 11.98 11.22
C VAL A 157 -26.75 11.70 10.16
N SER A 158 -26.84 10.58 9.45
CA SER A 158 -25.89 10.24 8.38
C SER A 158 -25.96 11.23 7.22
N LYS A 159 -27.15 11.72 6.83
CA LYS A 159 -27.29 12.79 5.82
C LYS A 159 -26.48 14.02 6.23
N VAL A 160 -26.67 14.50 7.47
CA VAL A 160 -25.95 15.69 7.98
C VAL A 160 -24.45 15.44 7.97
N MET A 161 -24.00 14.32 8.56
CA MET A 161 -22.59 13.96 8.65
C MET A 161 -21.90 13.91 7.27
N TRP A 162 -22.52 13.26 6.28
CA TRP A 162 -21.94 13.15 4.95
C TRP A 162 -22.05 14.43 4.13
N THR A 163 -23.08 15.26 4.33
CA THR A 163 -23.13 16.60 3.72
C THR A 163 -22.03 17.51 4.26
N MET A 164 -21.73 17.44 5.56
CA MET A 164 -20.59 18.13 6.16
C MET A 164 -19.27 17.60 5.59
N ALA A 165 -19.12 16.28 5.43
CA ALA A 165 -17.93 15.70 4.82
C ALA A 165 -17.72 16.17 3.36
N VAL A 166 -18.78 16.23 2.55
CA VAL A 166 -18.72 16.80 1.19
C VAL A 166 -18.27 18.27 1.25
N ALA A 167 -18.87 19.07 2.15
CA ALA A 167 -18.52 20.48 2.35
C ALA A 167 -17.05 20.69 2.75
N ILE A 168 -16.52 19.84 3.62
CA ILE A 168 -15.17 19.98 4.17
C ILE A 168 -14.09 19.44 3.22
N PHE A 169 -14.35 18.33 2.53
CA PHE A 169 -13.30 17.65 1.76
C PHE A 169 -13.43 17.89 0.25
N CYS A 170 -14.63 17.78 -0.31
CA CYS A 170 -14.80 17.89 -1.76
C CYS A 170 -14.71 19.34 -2.25
N PHE A 171 -15.33 20.30 -1.55
CA PHE A 171 -15.30 21.70 -1.98
C PHE A 171 -13.89 22.31 -1.95
N PRO A 172 -13.10 22.18 -0.87
CA PRO A 172 -11.73 22.70 -0.87
C PRO A 172 -10.83 21.97 -1.87
N ALA A 173 -10.99 20.66 -2.07
CA ALA A 173 -10.23 19.92 -3.07
C ALA A 173 -10.53 20.41 -4.50
N LEU A 174 -11.79 20.71 -4.81
CA LEU A 174 -12.18 21.31 -6.09
C LEU A 174 -11.60 22.71 -6.25
N ILE A 175 -11.69 23.56 -5.22
CA ILE A 175 -11.13 24.92 -5.25
C ILE A 175 -9.61 24.86 -5.45
N PHE A 176 -8.92 24.03 -4.68
CA PHE A 176 -7.48 23.85 -4.79
C PHE A 176 -7.07 23.28 -6.16
N GLY A 177 -7.82 22.31 -6.69
CA GLY A 177 -7.61 21.77 -8.03
C GLY A 177 -7.76 22.82 -9.13
N VAL A 178 -8.76 23.70 -9.02
CA VAL A 178 -8.96 24.83 -9.95
C VAL A 178 -7.83 25.85 -9.84
N ILE A 179 -7.39 26.21 -8.62
CA ILE A 179 -6.26 27.12 -8.39
C ILE A 179 -4.99 26.56 -9.03
N LEU A 180 -4.70 25.26 -8.86
CA LEU A 180 -3.55 24.62 -9.49
C LEU A 180 -3.64 24.56 -11.01
N LEU A 181 -4.83 24.30 -11.57
CA LEU A 181 -5.03 24.33 -13.02
C LEU A 181 -4.79 25.73 -13.60
N VAL A 182 -5.36 26.76 -12.98
CA VAL A 182 -5.18 28.16 -13.42
C VAL A 182 -3.71 28.58 -13.26
N GLY A 183 -3.10 28.28 -12.12
CA GLY A 183 -1.68 28.54 -11.86
C GLY A 183 -0.76 27.81 -12.84
N GLY A 184 -1.06 26.55 -13.18
CA GLY A 184 -0.33 25.76 -14.17
C GLY A 184 -0.45 26.32 -15.59
N ILE A 185 -1.63 26.79 -15.99
CA ILE A 185 -1.85 27.43 -17.29
C ILE A 185 -1.07 28.77 -17.36
N MET A 186 -1.12 29.58 -16.30
CA MET A 186 -0.35 30.82 -16.23
C MET A 186 1.16 30.56 -16.21
N GLY A 187 1.62 29.58 -15.44
CA GLY A 187 3.02 29.17 -15.37
C GLY A 187 3.56 28.68 -16.71
N ARG A 188 2.79 27.86 -17.45
CA ARG A 188 3.16 27.43 -18.82
C ARG A 188 3.26 28.61 -19.78
N LYS A 189 2.39 29.62 -19.67
CA LYS A 189 2.48 30.85 -20.48
C LYS A 189 3.73 31.66 -20.15
N VAL A 190 4.08 31.81 -18.87
CA VAL A 190 5.29 32.53 -18.43
C VAL A 190 6.55 31.81 -18.87
N ILE A 191 6.63 30.49 -18.69
CA ILE A 191 7.77 29.67 -19.13
C ILE A 191 7.90 29.73 -20.65
N TRP A 192 6.80 29.64 -21.41
CA TRP A 192 6.82 29.77 -22.87
C TRP A 192 7.29 31.15 -23.34
N ALA A 193 6.85 32.22 -22.69
CA ALA A 193 7.30 33.58 -22.97
C ALA A 193 8.80 33.77 -22.64
N TRP A 194 9.27 33.21 -21.52
CA TRP A 194 10.68 33.23 -21.13
C TRP A 194 11.55 32.41 -22.09
N TRP A 195 11.11 31.21 -22.48
CA TRP A 195 11.79 30.37 -23.48
C TRP A 195 11.89 31.07 -24.84
N LYS A 196 10.82 31.74 -25.27
CA LYS A 196 10.81 32.54 -26.50
C LYS A 196 11.84 33.66 -26.43
N LYS A 197 11.90 34.38 -25.31
CA LYS A 197 12.88 35.47 -25.09
C LYS A 197 14.33 34.94 -25.07
N LYS A 198 14.57 33.78 -24.45
CA LYS A 198 15.90 33.16 -24.40
C LYS A 198 16.35 32.65 -25.76
N LYS A 199 15.44 32.09 -26.57
CA LYS A 199 15.75 31.63 -27.93
C LYS A 199 16.22 32.78 -28.86
N HIS A 200 15.67 33.98 -28.67
CA HIS A 200 16.13 35.18 -29.38
C HIS A 200 17.47 35.72 -28.85
N ALA A 201 17.75 35.60 -27.54
CA ALA A 201 19.03 36.06 -26.98
C ALA A 201 20.21 35.14 -27.33
N THR A 202 19.98 33.82 -27.46
CA THR A 202 21.04 32.86 -27.83
C THR A 202 21.41 32.90 -29.32
N GLU A 203 20.63 33.57 -30.16
CA GLU A 203 20.93 33.79 -31.58
C GLU A 203 21.84 35.03 -31.79
N GLU A 204 22.00 35.89 -30.78
CA GLU A 204 22.88 37.07 -30.82
C GLU A 204 24.24 36.89 -30.09
N GLU A 205 24.35 35.99 -29.10
CA GLU A 205 25.60 35.73 -28.38
C GLU A 205 26.34 34.50 -28.92
N GLY A 206 26.73 34.58 -30.20
CA GLY A 206 27.67 33.66 -30.81
C GLY A 206 29.12 34.19 -30.77
N LEU A 207 29.64 34.62 -29.62
CA LEU A 207 31.08 34.85 -29.48
C LEU A 207 31.56 34.89 -28.02
N ASP A 208 32.53 34.00 -27.76
CA ASP A 208 33.57 34.08 -26.74
C ASP A 208 33.17 33.95 -25.25
N THR A 209 33.60 32.82 -24.65
CA THR A 209 34.35 32.90 -23.38
C THR A 209 35.02 31.56 -23.05
N THR A 210 36.34 31.51 -23.30
CA THR A 210 37.27 30.69 -22.52
C THR A 210 37.45 31.29 -21.12
N ARG A 211 37.27 30.51 -20.05
CA ARG A 211 38.13 30.52 -18.84
C ARG A 211 37.82 29.35 -17.86
N PRO A 212 38.82 28.90 -17.07
CA PRO A 212 38.77 27.63 -16.35
C PRO A 212 38.27 27.77 -14.90
N VAL A 213 37.80 26.63 -14.36
CA VAL A 213 37.24 26.42 -13.02
C VAL A 213 38.37 26.11 -12.01
N PRO A 214 38.35 26.66 -10.78
CA PRO A 214 39.30 26.30 -9.74
C PRO A 214 38.91 25.00 -9.02
N ILE A 215 39.92 24.17 -8.76
CA ILE A 215 39.85 22.89 -8.04
C ILE A 215 39.80 23.18 -6.54
N ALA A 216 38.84 22.57 -5.82
CA ALA A 216 38.77 22.58 -4.36
C ALA A 216 39.39 21.29 -3.81
N ASP A 217 40.43 21.43 -2.98
CA ASP A 217 41.06 20.35 -2.23
C ASP A 217 40.13 19.85 -1.12
N GLY A 218 39.91 18.53 -1.09
CA GLY A 218 39.22 17.83 -0.01
C GLY A 218 40.20 16.94 0.76
N THR A 219 40.38 17.22 2.04
CA THR A 219 41.11 16.38 3.00
C THR A 219 40.29 15.14 3.33
N VAL A 220 40.90 13.96 3.15
CA VAL A 220 40.36 12.65 3.54
C VAL A 220 40.77 12.35 4.98
N GLU A 221 39.79 12.25 5.88
CA GLU A 221 39.99 11.68 7.21
C GLU A 221 40.01 10.15 7.14
N ALA A 222 40.99 9.55 7.83
CA ALA A 222 41.15 8.11 7.95
C ALA A 222 40.07 7.50 8.86
N VAL A 223 39.43 6.43 8.39
CA VAL A 223 38.49 5.61 9.17
C VAL A 223 39.27 4.45 9.80
N ASP A 224 39.21 4.36 11.13
CA ASP A 224 39.81 3.30 11.93
C ASP A 224 39.21 1.92 11.60
N SER A 225 40.10 0.95 11.35
CA SER A 225 39.75 -0.45 11.13
C SER A 225 39.55 -1.18 12.46
N GLU A 226 38.30 -1.49 12.83
CA GLU A 226 38.01 -2.40 13.94
C GLU A 226 38.27 -3.86 13.57
N THR A 227 38.94 -4.59 14.47
CA THR A 227 39.37 -5.99 14.31
C THR A 227 38.21 -7.01 14.36
N PRO A 228 38.26 -8.11 13.58
CA PRO A 228 37.14 -9.02 13.34
C PRO A 228 36.69 -9.90 14.52
N HIS A 229 37.44 -9.98 15.63
CA HIS A 229 37.12 -10.87 16.75
C HIS A 229 36.10 -10.32 17.75
N SER A 230 35.87 -9.00 17.81
CA SER A 230 34.90 -8.36 18.70
C SER A 230 33.47 -8.36 18.16
N LEU A 231 33.30 -8.53 16.84
CA LEU A 231 31.98 -8.58 16.17
C LEU A 231 31.19 -9.84 16.53
N ASN A 232 31.86 -11.01 16.55
CA ASN A 232 31.18 -12.30 16.73
C ASN A 232 30.58 -12.47 18.14
N ASN A 233 31.24 -11.91 19.17
CA ASN A 233 30.75 -11.96 20.55
C ASN A 233 29.64 -10.93 20.83
N ARG A 234 29.60 -9.81 20.09
CA ARG A 234 28.50 -8.84 20.15
C ARG A 234 27.23 -9.38 19.48
N GLU A 235 27.36 -10.00 18.30
CA GLU A 235 26.22 -10.56 17.57
C GLU A 235 25.46 -11.63 18.37
N SER A 236 26.17 -12.47 19.13
CA SER A 236 25.53 -13.54 19.91
C SER A 236 24.84 -13.05 21.20
N ALA A 237 25.35 -11.99 21.83
CA ALA A 237 24.72 -11.38 23.01
C ALA A 237 23.51 -10.49 22.63
N GLU A 238 23.57 -9.84 21.46
CA GLU A 238 22.45 -9.07 20.91
C GLU A 238 21.29 -9.99 20.47
N ALA A 239 21.58 -11.17 19.91
CA ALA A 239 20.56 -12.13 19.50
C ALA A 239 19.67 -12.65 20.66
N SER A 240 20.24 -12.86 21.86
CA SER A 240 19.48 -13.36 23.03
C SER A 240 18.52 -12.30 23.60
N ASN A 241 18.93 -11.03 23.63
CA ASN A 241 18.08 -9.94 24.12
C ASN A 241 17.01 -9.52 23.09
N ARG A 242 17.22 -9.80 21.81
CA ARG A 242 16.27 -9.45 20.73
C ARG A 242 14.95 -10.21 20.83
N TRP A 243 14.95 -11.51 21.13
CA TRP A 243 13.70 -12.26 21.31
C TRP A 243 12.86 -11.75 22.47
N ILE A 244 13.52 -11.35 23.56
CA ILE A 244 12.88 -10.76 24.74
C ILE A 244 12.26 -9.41 24.37
N LEU A 245 12.99 -8.56 23.63
CA LEU A 245 12.48 -7.27 23.17
C LEU A 245 11.30 -7.44 22.20
N THR A 246 11.39 -8.33 21.21
CA THR A 246 10.29 -8.63 20.28
C THR A 246 9.05 -9.16 21.01
N PHE A 247 9.23 -9.99 22.04
CA PHE A 247 8.14 -10.49 22.87
C PHE A 247 7.43 -9.37 23.65
N PHE A 248 8.17 -8.50 24.34
CA PHE A 248 7.59 -7.36 25.05
C PHE A 248 6.93 -6.36 24.11
N THR A 249 7.55 -6.15 22.95
CA THR A 249 6.97 -5.37 21.86
C THR A 249 5.63 -5.93 21.42
N LEU A 250 5.53 -7.23 21.08
CA LEU A 250 4.27 -7.84 20.68
C LEU A 250 3.22 -7.72 21.79
N LEU A 251 3.62 -7.95 23.05
CA LEU A 251 2.75 -7.83 24.22
C LEU A 251 2.21 -6.39 24.38
N SER A 252 3.02 -5.37 24.12
CA SER A 252 2.61 -3.96 24.21
C SER A 252 1.55 -3.56 23.17
N VAL A 253 1.50 -4.26 22.04
CA VAL A 253 0.57 -3.97 20.92
C VAL A 253 -0.79 -4.65 21.13
N ILE A 254 -0.87 -5.71 21.95
CA ILE A 254 -2.11 -6.47 22.19
C ILE A 254 -3.28 -5.60 22.64
N PRO A 255 -3.14 -4.67 23.61
CA PRO A 255 -4.24 -3.79 24.02
C PRO A 255 -4.75 -2.91 22.86
N GLY A 256 -3.83 -2.35 22.07
CA GLY A 256 -4.19 -1.51 20.93
C GLY A 256 -4.88 -2.30 19.81
N ALA A 257 -4.38 -3.49 19.48
CA ALA A 257 -5.02 -4.40 18.54
C ALA A 257 -6.40 -4.85 19.05
N GLY A 258 -6.54 -5.10 20.35
CA GLY A 258 -7.83 -5.42 20.98
C GLY A 258 -8.86 -4.30 20.83
N ILE A 259 -8.47 -3.04 21.08
CA ILE A 259 -9.34 -1.87 20.87
C ILE A 259 -9.72 -1.75 19.39
N LEU A 260 -8.76 -1.93 18.48
CA LEU A 260 -9.01 -1.88 17.04
C LEU A 260 -10.03 -2.94 16.59
N LEU A 261 -9.90 -4.18 17.09
CA LEU A 261 -10.85 -5.25 16.83
C LEU A 261 -12.22 -4.97 17.46
N ALA A 262 -12.26 -4.42 18.68
CA ALA A 262 -13.50 -4.04 19.35
C ALA A 262 -14.26 -2.94 18.60
N VAL A 263 -13.56 -2.06 17.88
CA VAL A 263 -14.20 -1.04 17.04
C VAL A 263 -14.61 -1.60 15.68
N THR A 264 -13.82 -2.49 15.08
CA THR A 264 -14.04 -2.99 13.71
C THR A 264 -15.03 -4.14 13.64
N VAL A 265 -14.95 -5.14 14.51
CA VAL A 265 -15.74 -6.39 14.41
C VAL A 265 -17.25 -6.16 14.65
N PRO A 266 -17.70 -5.44 15.70
CA PRO A 266 -19.13 -5.32 16.01
C PRO A 266 -19.97 -4.69 14.88
N PRO A 267 -19.53 -3.63 14.18
CA PRO A 267 -20.25 -3.10 13.03
C PRO A 267 -20.65 -4.14 11.99
N PHE A 268 -19.79 -5.11 11.69
CA PHE A 268 -20.07 -6.12 10.67
C PHE A 268 -20.92 -7.27 11.23
N GLU A 269 -20.49 -7.86 12.34
CA GLU A 269 -21.15 -9.05 12.91
C GLU A 269 -22.55 -8.74 13.44
N LEU A 270 -22.74 -7.59 14.07
CA LEU A 270 -24.04 -7.20 14.59
C LEU A 270 -24.99 -6.78 13.48
N THR A 271 -24.52 -6.09 12.43
CA THR A 271 -25.38 -5.76 11.28
C THR A 271 -25.88 -7.02 10.59
N ILE A 272 -25.03 -8.04 10.41
CA ILE A 272 -25.42 -9.33 9.84
C ILE A 272 -26.43 -10.05 10.74
N ARG A 273 -26.15 -10.13 12.04
CA ARG A 273 -27.04 -10.81 13.00
C ARG A 273 -28.39 -10.11 13.16
N TRP A 274 -28.42 -8.78 13.21
CA TRP A 274 -29.66 -8.02 13.41
C TRP A 274 -30.58 -8.02 12.19
N ASN A 275 -30.03 -8.24 10.99
CA ASN A 275 -30.80 -8.34 9.74
C ASN A 275 -30.99 -9.77 9.25
N GLU A 276 -30.56 -10.77 10.04
CA GLU A 276 -30.67 -12.20 9.70
C GLU A 276 -30.13 -12.52 8.28
N ILE A 277 -28.96 -11.97 7.94
CA ILE A 277 -28.33 -12.19 6.64
C ILE A 277 -27.76 -13.60 6.58
N ARG A 278 -28.20 -14.38 5.59
CA ARG A 278 -27.85 -15.80 5.40
C ARG A 278 -26.83 -15.95 4.27
N GLY A 279 -26.19 -17.12 4.16
CA GLY A 279 -25.22 -17.43 3.10
C GLY A 279 -23.82 -16.83 3.25
N VAL A 280 -23.62 -15.90 4.19
CA VAL A 280 -22.37 -15.11 4.32
C VAL A 280 -21.37 -15.62 5.36
N ASN A 281 -21.69 -16.71 6.08
CA ASN A 281 -20.84 -17.31 7.13
C ASN A 281 -20.04 -18.54 6.68
N SER A 282 -19.99 -18.82 5.37
CA SER A 282 -19.23 -19.94 4.81
C SER A 282 -17.99 -19.44 4.07
N LEU A 283 -16.96 -20.29 3.91
CA LEU A 283 -15.73 -20.02 3.15
C LEU A 283 -15.73 -20.74 1.79
N ASN A 284 -16.87 -20.75 1.09
CA ASN A 284 -17.06 -21.61 -0.09
C ASN A 284 -16.81 -20.92 -1.44
N SER A 285 -16.83 -19.58 -1.50
CA SER A 285 -16.53 -18.85 -2.73
C SER A 285 -15.07 -18.40 -2.85
N VAL A 286 -14.55 -18.40 -4.09
CA VAL A 286 -13.21 -17.90 -4.43
C VAL A 286 -13.09 -16.39 -4.17
N GLY A 287 -14.18 -15.63 -4.37
CA GLY A 287 -14.18 -14.16 -4.21
C GLY A 287 -13.79 -13.70 -2.80
N GLN A 288 -14.14 -14.48 -1.78
CA GLN A 288 -13.76 -14.21 -0.39
C GLN A 288 -12.45 -14.88 0.04
N LEU A 289 -11.95 -15.86 -0.71
CA LEU A 289 -10.67 -16.52 -0.42
C LEU A 289 -9.48 -15.60 -0.75
N VAL A 290 -9.59 -14.84 -1.83
CA VAL A 290 -8.56 -13.88 -2.26
C VAL A 290 -8.21 -12.88 -1.15
N PRO A 291 -9.16 -12.11 -0.59
CA PRO A 291 -8.82 -11.15 0.46
C PRO A 291 -8.34 -11.83 1.74
N PHE A 292 -8.92 -12.97 2.10
CA PHE A 292 -8.46 -13.73 3.26
C PHE A 292 -6.98 -14.12 3.16
N MET A 293 -6.58 -14.73 2.04
CA MET A 293 -5.20 -15.16 1.82
C MET A 293 -4.22 -13.99 1.72
N LEU A 294 -4.63 -12.88 1.07
CA LEU A 294 -3.83 -11.67 1.02
C LEU A 294 -3.54 -11.13 2.42
N SER A 295 -4.55 -11.04 3.28
CA SER A 295 -4.38 -10.53 4.65
C SER A 295 -3.55 -11.48 5.54
N VAL A 296 -3.72 -12.79 5.42
CA VAL A 296 -2.88 -13.77 6.12
C VAL A 296 -1.42 -13.64 5.67
N GLY A 297 -1.17 -13.54 4.37
CA GLY A 297 0.18 -13.35 3.83
C GLY A 297 0.85 -12.07 4.34
N GLN A 298 0.10 -10.97 4.44
CA GLN A 298 0.57 -9.72 5.02
C GLN A 298 0.94 -9.88 6.51
N LEU A 299 0.10 -10.54 7.29
CA LEU A 299 0.39 -10.77 8.71
C LEU A 299 1.65 -11.63 8.89
N VAL A 300 1.76 -12.73 8.15
CA VAL A 300 2.94 -13.61 8.19
C VAL A 300 4.20 -12.86 7.80
N HIS A 301 4.14 -12.03 6.75
CA HIS A 301 5.28 -11.21 6.33
C HIS A 301 5.76 -10.28 7.44
N ILE A 302 4.84 -9.58 8.13
CA ILE A 302 5.19 -8.66 9.22
C ILE A 302 5.77 -9.41 10.41
N LEU A 303 5.14 -10.52 10.82
CA LEU A 303 5.63 -11.36 11.92
C LEU A 303 7.05 -11.89 11.62
N TYR A 304 7.28 -12.31 10.39
CA TYR A 304 8.58 -12.79 9.93
C TYR A 304 9.64 -11.68 9.89
N SER A 305 9.30 -10.50 9.37
CA SER A 305 10.20 -9.34 9.34
C SER A 305 10.57 -8.86 10.74
N MET A 306 9.63 -8.88 11.69
CA MET A 306 9.89 -8.61 13.10
C MET A 306 10.81 -9.66 13.72
N ALA A 307 10.56 -10.95 13.47
CA ALA A 307 11.39 -12.03 14.01
C ALA A 307 12.83 -12.00 13.47
N ARG A 308 13.02 -11.65 12.19
CA ARG A 308 14.36 -11.45 11.62
C ARG A 308 15.03 -10.15 12.05
N GLY A 309 14.29 -9.22 12.67
CA GLY A 309 14.73 -7.89 13.10
C GLY A 309 15.47 -7.13 12.01
N LYS A 310 14.80 -6.97 10.86
CA LYS A 310 15.32 -6.23 9.70
C LYS A 310 15.41 -4.71 9.91
N ASP A 311 15.39 -4.25 11.16
CA ASP A 311 15.61 -2.86 11.55
C ASP A 311 17.10 -2.64 11.88
N SER A 312 17.94 -2.65 10.85
CA SER A 312 19.24 -1.99 10.93
C SER A 312 19.16 -0.68 10.13
N PRO A 313 19.04 0.49 10.79
CA PRO A 313 19.16 1.79 10.13
C PRO A 313 20.61 2.19 9.80
N LEU A 314 21.57 1.25 9.82
CA LEU A 314 22.99 1.52 9.58
C LEU A 314 23.56 0.55 8.54
N ARG A 315 23.22 0.74 7.26
CA ARG A 315 24.05 0.35 6.10
C ARG A 315 23.39 0.75 4.78
N THR A 316 23.29 2.03 4.51
CA THR A 316 23.26 2.52 3.12
C THR A 316 23.82 3.93 3.08
N ASN A 317 25.10 4.06 3.43
CA ASN A 317 25.98 5.13 2.96
C ASN A 317 27.35 4.48 2.71
N THR A 318 27.38 3.40 1.95
CA THR A 318 28.57 3.11 1.14
C THR A 318 28.18 3.61 -0.24
N ILE A 319 28.47 4.89 -0.46
CA ILE A 319 28.63 5.40 -1.81
C ILE A 319 29.79 4.57 -2.36
N VAL A 320 29.48 3.54 -3.14
CA VAL A 320 30.43 3.10 -4.15
C VAL A 320 30.45 4.28 -5.10
N GLU A 321 31.44 5.16 -4.96
CA GLU A 321 31.78 6.05 -6.06
C GLU A 321 32.10 5.12 -7.22
N GLU A 322 31.17 5.02 -8.17
CA GLU A 322 31.53 4.63 -9.51
C GLU A 322 32.53 5.68 -9.99
N GLY A 323 33.82 5.33 -9.91
CA GLY A 323 34.88 6.13 -10.49
C GLY A 323 34.54 6.43 -11.95
N PRO A 324 34.87 7.63 -12.45
CA PRO A 324 34.50 8.05 -13.79
C PRO A 324 35.02 7.02 -14.81
N CYS A 325 34.09 6.56 -15.66
CA CYS A 325 34.37 5.69 -16.80
C CYS A 325 35.59 6.20 -17.58
N PRO A 326 36.61 5.38 -17.87
CA PRO A 326 37.82 5.86 -18.52
C PRO A 326 37.47 6.43 -19.89
N LYS A 327 37.70 7.74 -20.06
CA LYS A 327 37.63 8.39 -21.36
C LYS A 327 38.64 7.69 -22.27
N LYS A 328 38.18 7.19 -23.42
CA LYS A 328 39.06 6.79 -24.52
C LYS A 328 39.98 7.97 -24.83
N GLN A 329 41.26 7.85 -24.49
CA GLN A 329 42.30 8.70 -25.04
C GLN A 329 42.39 8.39 -26.54
N GLN A 330 41.91 9.32 -27.34
CA GLN A 330 42.13 9.33 -28.76
C GLN A 330 43.51 9.97 -28.97
N ASN A 331 44.56 9.15 -29.01
CA ASN A 331 45.86 9.62 -29.50
C ASN A 331 45.81 9.68 -31.02
N GLU A 332 46.08 10.88 -31.55
CA GLU A 332 46.50 11.09 -32.93
C GLU A 332 47.90 10.48 -33.12
N GLN A 333 47.93 9.16 -33.35
CA GLN A 333 48.99 8.47 -34.08
C GLN A 333 48.52 7.02 -34.22
N GLY A 334 48.05 6.69 -35.42
CA GLY A 334 47.50 5.38 -35.71
C GLY A 334 48.55 4.29 -35.56
N HIS A 335 48.28 3.33 -34.69
CA HIS A 335 48.63 1.91 -34.84
C HIS A 335 47.73 1.07 -33.93
N GLU A 336 47.06 0.08 -34.53
CA GLU A 336 46.32 -0.96 -33.81
C GLU A 336 47.28 -1.82 -32.99
N MET A 337 46.97 -2.03 -31.71
CA MET A 337 47.54 -3.13 -30.92
C MET A 337 46.40 -3.97 -30.34
N LEU A 338 46.44 -5.28 -30.68
CA LEU A 338 45.56 -6.34 -30.18
C LEU A 338 45.57 -6.40 -28.63
N PRO A 339 44.44 -6.75 -27.99
CA PRO A 339 44.39 -6.93 -26.54
C PRO A 339 45.14 -8.20 -26.15
N THR A 340 46.27 -8.04 -25.46
CA THR A 340 47.03 -9.15 -24.88
C THR A 340 46.63 -9.34 -23.43
N SER A 341 46.32 -10.59 -23.10
CA SER A 341 46.33 -11.23 -21.77
C SER A 341 45.39 -10.72 -20.68
N VAL A 342 44.31 -11.51 -20.53
CA VAL A 342 43.60 -11.81 -19.28
C VAL A 342 44.59 -12.13 -18.16
N THR A 343 44.62 -11.32 -17.10
CA THR A 343 45.29 -11.67 -15.84
C THR A 343 44.40 -12.60 -15.01
N ARG A 344 44.78 -13.87 -15.08
CA ARG A 344 44.54 -14.99 -14.18
C ARG A 344 44.62 -14.58 -12.69
N ILE A 345 43.55 -14.87 -11.94
CA ILE A 345 43.62 -14.99 -10.47
C ILE A 345 44.36 -16.29 -10.16
N GLU A 346 45.53 -16.19 -9.54
CA GLU A 346 46.26 -17.32 -8.96
C GLU A 346 45.69 -17.60 -7.58
N ASP A 347 44.91 -18.68 -7.46
CA ASP A 347 44.69 -19.37 -6.19
C ASP A 347 45.79 -20.42 -6.01
N ASN A 348 46.71 -20.16 -5.09
CA ASN A 348 47.66 -21.17 -4.62
C ASN A 348 47.04 -22.00 -3.47
N THR A 349 46.82 -23.25 -3.83
CA THR A 349 46.58 -24.46 -3.03
C THR A 349 47.77 -24.74 -2.08
N SER A 350 47.78 -25.52 -0.98
CA SER A 350 47.11 -26.78 -0.54
C SER A 350 47.79 -27.21 0.81
N PRO A 351 47.66 -28.44 1.39
CA PRO A 351 46.86 -29.61 1.01
C PRO A 351 46.12 -30.36 2.14
N THR A 352 45.12 -31.18 1.78
CA THR A 352 45.22 -32.65 1.89
C THR A 352 44.00 -33.39 1.31
N LYS A 353 44.31 -34.39 0.45
CA LYS A 353 43.62 -35.69 0.16
C LYS A 353 42.15 -35.61 -0.31
N GLY A 354 41.71 -36.18 -1.43
CA GLY A 354 42.26 -37.14 -2.39
C GLY A 354 41.08 -37.83 -3.09
N THR A 355 41.32 -38.39 -4.29
CA THR A 355 40.49 -39.37 -5.03
C THR A 355 39.60 -38.85 -6.17
N VAL A 356 40.22 -38.71 -7.35
CA VAL A 356 39.90 -39.36 -8.65
C VAL A 356 38.45 -39.80 -8.93
N SER A 357 37.80 -39.20 -9.94
CA SER A 357 37.29 -39.93 -11.12
C SER A 357 36.83 -39.03 -12.27
N ARG A 358 36.83 -39.65 -13.45
CA ARG A 358 37.01 -39.12 -14.81
C ARG A 358 35.67 -38.91 -15.52
N SER A 359 35.66 -37.96 -16.47
CA SER A 359 34.90 -37.94 -17.75
C SER A 359 33.36 -37.94 -17.72
N VAL A 360 32.72 -37.03 -18.45
CA VAL A 360 32.26 -37.20 -19.86
C VAL A 360 31.57 -35.91 -20.33
N LEU A 361 31.97 -35.44 -21.52
CA LEU A 361 31.32 -34.42 -22.36
C LEU A 361 30.05 -35.00 -23.00
N HIS A 362 28.97 -34.23 -23.10
CA HIS A 362 28.04 -34.16 -24.24
C HIS A 362 27.07 -33.01 -23.95
N GLU A 363 27.09 -31.91 -24.70
CA GLU A 363 26.54 -31.69 -26.04
C GLU A 363 25.11 -31.15 -25.98
N TYR A 364 24.97 -29.96 -26.55
CA TYR A 364 23.81 -29.09 -26.56
C TYR A 364 23.05 -29.37 -27.86
N GLU A 365 21.77 -29.70 -27.79
CA GLU A 365 20.91 -29.75 -28.98
C GLU A 365 19.59 -29.01 -28.70
N PRO A 366 19.18 -28.04 -29.55
CA PRO A 366 17.95 -27.28 -29.38
C PRO A 366 16.73 -27.94 -30.05
N ALA A 367 15.57 -27.50 -29.56
CA ALA A 367 14.18 -27.85 -29.89
C ALA A 367 13.81 -28.09 -31.37
N PRO A 368 12.66 -28.74 -31.59
CA PRO A 368 11.78 -28.41 -32.70
C PRO A 368 10.46 -27.80 -32.23
N VAL A 369 10.15 -26.71 -32.93
CA VAL A 369 8.87 -26.08 -33.22
C VAL A 369 7.73 -27.10 -33.41
N PHE A 370 6.60 -26.87 -32.75
CA PHE A 370 5.26 -26.87 -33.36
C PHE A 370 4.33 -25.94 -32.57
#